data_AF-A0A957J428-F1
#
_entry.id   AF-A0A957J428-F1
#
_cell.length_a   1.000
_cell.length_b   1.000
_cell.length_c   1.000
_cell.angle_alpha   90.00
_cell.angle_beta   90.00
_cell.angle_gamma   90.00
#
_symmetry.space_group_name_H-M   'P 1'
#
loop_
_entity.id
_entity.type
_entity.pdbx_description
1 polymer ?
#
loop_
_entity_poly.entity_id
_entity_poly.type
_entity_poly.pdbx_seq_one_letter_code
_entity_poly.pdbx_strand_id
1 'polypeptide(L)' 'MKEIGRKSPRQWRKMWRITLLNLWVLLCAIAWQQVQAQDGSVLVLEIEGPVTPAMASYFERGIAAAEETGATAV' A
#
# COMPACT_ATOMS: atom_id res chain seq x y z
N MET A 1 29.50 35.99 26.02
CA MET A 1 28.28 35.43 26.65
C MET A 1 27.09 35.78 25.76
N LYS A 2 26.39 34.79 25.19
CA LYS A 2 25.31 35.00 24.21
C LYS A 2 23.98 34.89 24.96
N GLU A 3 23.23 35.98 25.08
CA GLU A 3 21.95 35.99 25.76
C GLU A 3 20.94 35.10 25.03
N ILE A 4 20.48 34.04 25.69
CA ILE A 4 19.39 33.20 25.22
C ILE A 4 18.10 33.99 25.47
N GLY A 5 17.64 34.69 24.44
CA GLY A 5 16.40 35.47 24.49
C GLY A 5 15.22 34.61 24.94
N ARG A 6 14.68 34.91 26.13
CA ARG A 6 13.45 34.31 26.65
C ARG A 6 12.28 34.68 25.74
N LYS A 7 11.81 33.75 24.92
CA LYS A 7 10.60 33.94 24.12
C LYS A 7 9.39 34.05 25.05
N SER A 8 8.52 35.02 24.77
CA SER A 8 7.34 35.30 25.60
C SER A 8 6.36 34.10 25.62
N PRO A 9 5.61 33.86 26.72
CA PRO A 9 4.73 32.70 26.87
C PRO A 9 3.62 32.62 25.80
N ARG A 10 3.24 33.75 25.19
CA ARG A 10 2.31 33.80 24.06
C ARG A 10 2.93 33.30 22.75
N GLN A 11 4.22 33.53 22.51
CA GLN A 11 4.93 33.04 21.34
C GLN A 11 5.17 31.52 21.41
N TRP A 12 5.26 30.95 22.60
CA TRP A 12 5.44 29.52 22.81
C TRP A 12 4.22 28.70 22.36
N ARG A 13 3.00 29.18 22.69
CA ARG A 13 1.75 28.54 22.23
C ARG A 13 1.58 28.58 20.70
N LYS A 14 2.00 29.68 20.06
CA LYS A 14 1.94 29.81 18.59
C LYS A 14 2.92 28.85 17.90
N MET A 15 4.15 28.74 18.39
CA MET A 15 5.14 27.80 17.86
C MET A 15 4.63 26.36 17.98
N TRP A 16 4.08 25.98 19.14
CA TRP A 16 3.52 24.63 19.33
C TRP A 16 2.37 24.30 18.38
N ARG A 17 1.44 25.24 18.15
CA ARG A 17 0.33 25.00 17.21
C ARG A 17 0.84 24.78 15.79
N ILE A 18 1.85 25.53 15.36
CA ILE A 18 2.46 25.37 14.03
C ILE A 18 3.20 24.03 13.93
N THR A 19 3.95 23.64 14.97
CA THR A 19 4.65 22.35 14.98
C THR A 19 3.66 21.18 14.92
N LEU A 20 2.58 21.23 15.72
CA LEU A 20 1.54 20.19 15.70
C LEU A 20 0.84 20.11 14.35
N LEU A 21 0.55 21.25 13.71
CA LEU A 21 -0.08 21.27 12.40
C LEU A 21 0.83 20.66 11.32
N ASN A 22 2.12 20.98 11.33
CA ASN A 22 3.09 20.36 10.42
C ASN A 22 3.23 18.86 10.66
N LEU A 23 3.26 18.43 11.92
CA LEU A 23 3.30 17.01 12.28
C LEU A 23 2.06 16.27 11.75
N TRP A 24 0.88 16.88 11.87
CA TRP A 24 -0.36 16.33 11.38
C TRP A 24 -0.37 16.17 9.86
N VAL A 25 0.10 17.20 9.13
CA VAL A 25 0.23 17.15 7.66
C VAL A 25 1.22 16.05 7.23
N LEU A 26 2.35 15.93 7.93
CA LEU A 26 3.34 14.88 7.67
C LEU A 26 2.74 13.47 7.86
N LEU A 27 1.97 13.26 8.93
CA LEU A 27 1.28 12.00 9.20
C LEU A 27 0.25 11.66 8.11
N CYS A 28 -0.53 12.64 7.64
CA CYS A 28 -1.48 12.43 6.55
C CYS A 28 -0.80 12.06 5.22
N ALA A 29 0.36 12.65 4.93
CA ALA A 29 1.11 12.33 3.71
C ALA A 29 1.64 10.88 3.73
N ILE A 30 2.06 10.38 4.89
CA ILE A 30 2.51 9.00 5.06
C ILE A 30 1.34 8.02 4.90
N ALA A 31 0.17 8.37 5.46
CA ALA A 31 -1.04 7.55 5.35
C ALA A 31 -1.53 7.39 3.89
N TRP A 32 -1.25 8.35 3.02
CA TRP A 32 -1.63 8.30 1.61
C TRP A 32 -0.91 7.18 0.84
N GLN A 33 0.29 6.77 1.26
CA GLN A 33 1.08 5.78 0.54
C GLN A 33 0.63 4.32 0.74
N GLN A 34 -0.34 4.06 1.63
CA GLN A 34 -0.71 2.69 2.02
C GLN A 34 -2.06 2.19 1.48
N VAL A 35 -2.77 2.97 0.66
CA VAL A 35 -3.95 2.44 -0.06
C VAL A 35 -3.46 1.76 -1.34
N GLN A 36 -2.78 0.64 -1.18
CA GLN A 36 -2.71 -0.37 -2.23
C GLN A 36 -4.06 -1.09 -2.15
N ALA A 37 -5.00 -0.75 -3.02
CA ALA A 37 -6.23 -1.53 -3.17
C ALA A 37 -5.80 -2.97 -3.46
N GLN A 38 -6.00 -3.88 -2.51
CA GLN A 38 -5.81 -5.31 -2.72
C GLN A 38 -6.90 -5.72 -3.71
N ASP A 39 -6.60 -5.56 -4.99
CA ASP A 39 -7.48 -5.99 -6.07
C ASP A 39 -7.37 -7.52 -6.12
N GLY A 40 -8.27 -8.18 -5.39
CA GLY A 40 -8.36 -9.63 -5.33
C GLY A 40 -8.82 -10.17 -6.68
N SER A 41 -7.90 -10.24 -7.64
CA SER A 41 -8.20 -10.75 -8.97
C SER A 41 -8.34 -12.27 -8.90
N VAL A 42 -9.37 -12.78 -9.59
CA VAL A 42 -9.61 -14.21 -9.78
C VAL A 42 -9.40 -14.50 -11.25
N LEU A 43 -8.44 -15.37 -11.54
CA LEU A 43 -8.20 -15.86 -12.89
C LEU A 43 -9.18 -17.02 -13.15
N VAL A 44 -9.73 -17.12 -14.37
CA VAL A 44 -10.63 -18.22 -14.74
C VAL A 44 -10.00 -18.95 -15.92
N LEU A 45 -9.70 -20.23 -15.73
CA LEU A 45 -9.18 -21.10 -16.78
C LEU A 45 -10.34 -21.83 -17.47
N GLU A 46 -10.57 -21.51 -18.73
CA GLU A 46 -11.51 -22.24 -19.58
C GLU A 46 -10.73 -23.23 -20.46
N ILE A 47 -11.03 -24.52 -20.30
CA ILE A 47 -10.38 -25.60 -21.04
C ILE A 47 -11.46 -26.49 -21.62
N GLU A 48 -11.54 -26.56 -22.94
CA GLU A 48 -12.49 -27.40 -23.67
C GLU A 48 -11.81 -28.65 -24.23
N GLY A 49 -12.54 -29.78 -24.20
CA GLY A 49 -12.12 -31.03 -24.81
C GLY A 49 -11.96 -32.19 -23.83
N PRO A 50 -11.53 -33.37 -24.31
CA PRO A 50 -11.36 -34.56 -23.48
C PRO A 50 -10.21 -34.39 -22.50
N VAL A 51 -10.40 -34.85 -21.26
CA VAL A 51 -9.36 -34.82 -20.23
C VAL A 51 -8.23 -35.77 -20.62
N THR A 52 -7.07 -35.21 -20.93
CA THR A 52 -5.87 -35.95 -21.32
C THR A 52 -4.68 -35.57 -20.44
N PRO A 53 -3.62 -36.40 -20.37
CA PRO A 53 -2.41 -36.05 -19.62
C PRO A 53 -1.77 -34.71 -20.05
N ALA A 54 -1.95 -34.31 -21.32
CA ALA A 54 -1.48 -33.01 -21.81
C ALA A 54 -2.16 -31.81 -21.12
N MET A 55 -3.38 -31.97 -20.57
CA MET A 55 -4.06 -30.92 -19.82
C MET A 55 -3.39 -30.58 -18.49
N ALA A 56 -2.59 -31.48 -17.90
CA ALA A 56 -1.83 -31.16 -16.68
C ALA A 56 -0.94 -29.92 -16.89
N SER A 57 -0.27 -29.85 -18.04
CA SER A 57 0.55 -28.69 -18.42
C SER A 57 -0.25 -27.40 -18.60
N TYR A 58 -1.54 -27.48 -18.93
CA TYR A 58 -2.40 -26.30 -19.03
C TYR A 58 -2.72 -25.74 -17.63
N PHE A 59 -3.03 -26.60 -16.67
CA PHE A 59 -3.25 -26.18 -15.29
C PHE A 59 -1.98 -25.57 -14.66
N GLU A 60 -0.83 -26.20 -14.86
CA GLU A 60 0.45 -25.68 -14.35
C GLU A 60 0.75 -24.28 -14.87
N ARG A 61 0.52 -24.02 -16.17
CA ARG A 61 0.69 -22.68 -16.75
C ARG A 61 -0.30 -21.67 -16.19
N GLY A 62 -1.54 -22.07 -15.96
CA GLY A 62 -2.56 -21.20 -15.39
C GLY A 62 -2.26 -20.81 -13.95
N ILE A 63 -1.80 -21.77 -13.15
CA ILE A 63 -1.35 -21.53 -11.76
C ILE A 63 -0.14 -20.60 -11.76
N ALA A 64 0.86 -20.85 -12.61
CA ALA A 64 2.04 -19.97 -12.69
C ALA A 64 1.68 -18.52 -13.07
N ALA A 65 0.73 -18.33 -13.99
CA ALA A 65 0.25 -16.99 -14.36
C ALA A 65 -0.49 -16.30 -13.20
N ALA A 66 -1.26 -17.05 -12.41
CA ALA A 66 -1.94 -16.54 -11.23
C ALA A 66 -0.94 -16.11 -10.14
N GLU A 67 0.12 -16.88 -9.93
CA GLU A 67 1.20 -16.54 -8.99
C GLU A 67 1.98 -15.29 -9.43
N GLU A 68 2.33 -15.18 -10.72
CA GLU A 68 3.06 -14.02 -11.26
C GLU A 68 2.27 -12.71 -11.10
N THR A 69 0.95 -12.77 -11.26
CA THR A 69 0.06 -11.60 -11.16
C THR A 69 -0.43 -11.32 -9.75
N GLY A 70 -0.11 -12.19 -8.78
CA GLY A 70 -0.58 -12.05 -7.40
C GLY A 70 -2.10 -12.26 -7.26
N ALA A 71 -2.70 -13.05 -8.15
CA ALA A 71 -4.12 -13.36 -8.11
C ALA A 71 -4.47 -14.13 -6.82
N THR A 72 -5.70 -13.94 -6.34
CA THR A 72 -6.18 -14.60 -5.12
C THR A 72 -6.55 -16.06 -5.38
N ALA A 73 -7.02 -16.37 -6.60
CA ALA A 73 -7.43 -17.70 -7.03
C ALA A 73 -7.34 -17.84 -8.56
N VAL A 74 -7.33 -19.10 -9.02
CA VAL A 74 -7.36 -19.54 -10.42
C VAL A 74 -8.25 -20.77 -10.59
#